data_AF-A0A932GG35-F1
#
_entry.id   AF-A0A932GG35-F1
#
_cell.length_a   1.000
_cell.length_b   1.000
_cell.length_c   1.000
_cell.angle_alpha   90.00
_cell.angle_beta   90.00
_cell.angle_gamma   90.00
#
_symmetry.space_group_name_H-M   'P 1'
#
loop_
_entity.id
_entity.type
_entity.pdbx_description
1 polymer ?
#
loop_
_entity_poly.entity_id
_entity_poly.type
_entity_poly.pdbx_seq_one_letter_code
_entity_poly.pdbx_strand_id
1 'polypeptide(L)' 'MAEVIPFMVAANDPALTSEMVAFPGNAGNINAYLSRPKSGGKLGTVIVIHENRGLVDHIQDVARRFAKDGFAALAVDLLS' A
#
# COMPACT_ATOMS: atom_id res chain seq x y z
N MET A 1 -9.18 4.94 18.49
CA MET A 1 -9.09 3.48 18.29
C MET A 1 -9.49 3.25 16.84
N ALA A 2 -8.56 2.90 15.96
CA ALA A 2 -8.91 2.62 14.57
C ALA A 2 -9.80 1.37 14.55
N GLU A 3 -10.97 1.49 13.95
CA GLU A 3 -11.92 0.40 13.81
C GLU A 3 -11.26 -0.71 12.99
N VAL A 4 -11.05 -1.87 13.60
CA VAL A 4 -10.48 -3.02 12.91
C VAL A 4 -11.63 -3.67 12.14
N ILE A 5 -11.69 -3.40 10.84
CA ILE A 5 -12.56 -4.17 9.95
C ILE A 5 -12.05 -5.62 10.01
N PRO A 6 -12.89 -6.60 10.40
CA PRO A 6 -12.44 -7.93 10.85
C PRO A 6 -11.68 -8.77 9.81
N PHE A 7 -11.59 -8.31 8.56
CA PHE A 7 -10.92 -8.99 7.45
C PHE A 7 -9.83 -8.15 6.77
N MET A 8 -9.40 -7.05 7.39
CA MET A 8 -8.33 -6.19 6.88
C MET A 8 -7.07 -6.31 7.75
N VAL A 9 -5.92 -6.28 7.10
CA VAL A 9 -4.64 -6.02 7.75
C VAL A 9 -4.69 -4.59 8.26
N ALA A 10 -4.42 -4.41 9.55
CA ALA A 10 -4.45 -3.10 10.20
C ALA A 10 -3.42 -2.16 9.56
N ALA A 11 -3.78 -0.87 9.42
CA ALA A 11 -2.89 0.15 8.87
C ALA A 11 -1.58 0.32 9.66
N ASN A 12 -1.60 -0.04 10.94
CA ASN A 12 -0.47 -0.02 11.86
C ASN A 12 0.01 -1.43 12.25
N ASP A 13 -0.17 -2.44 11.40
CA ASP A 13 0.34 -3.80 11.66
C ASP A 13 1.83 -3.73 12.03
N PRO A 14 2.21 -4.23 13.22
CA PRO A 14 3.55 -4.04 13.76
C PRO A 14 4.64 -4.69 12.91
N ALA A 15 4.31 -5.65 12.04
CA ALA A 15 5.25 -6.31 11.14
C ALA A 15 5.55 -5.51 9.85
N LEU A 16 4.75 -4.48 9.54
CA LEU A 16 4.83 -3.73 8.28
C LEU A 16 5.33 -2.30 8.52
N THR A 17 6.06 -1.77 7.54
CA THR A 17 6.22 -0.33 7.34
C THR A 17 5.33 0.06 6.19
N SER A 18 4.37 0.94 6.47
CA SER A 18 3.44 1.45 5.46
C SER A 18 3.38 2.97 5.50
N GLU A 19 3.43 3.60 4.34
CA GLU A 19 3.56 5.06 4.22
C GLU A 19 2.97 5.55 2.90
N MET A 20 2.50 6.80 2.90
CA MET A 20 2.20 7.52 1.66
C MET A 20 3.52 8.02 1.06
N VAL A 21 3.70 7.78 -0.23
CA VAL A 21 4.84 8.24 -1.01
C VAL A 21 4.35 9.02 -2.23
N ALA A 22 5.23 9.82 -2.81
CA ALA A 22 4.98 10.51 -4.07
C ALA A 22 6.18 10.34 -5.01
N PHE A 23 5.91 10.23 -6.31
CA PHE A 23 6.95 10.13 -7.35
C PHE A 23 6.54 10.91 -8.60
N PRO A 24 7.51 11.37 -9.41
CA PRO A 24 7.19 12.16 -10.61
C PRO A 24 6.48 11.30 -11.66
N GLY A 25 5.34 11.79 -12.14
CA GLY A 25 4.63 11.29 -13.32
C GLY A 25 4.62 12.32 -14.46
N ASN A 26 4.12 11.93 -15.62
CA ASN A 26 4.13 12.78 -16.81
C ASN A 26 3.26 14.06 -16.68
N ALA A 27 2.18 13.99 -15.89
CA ALA A 27 1.23 15.09 -15.68
C ALA A 27 1.39 15.80 -14.32
N GLY A 28 2.36 15.38 -13.50
CA GLY A 28 2.53 15.83 -12.12
C GLY A 28 3.00 14.70 -11.21
N ASN A 29 3.18 15.00 -9.92
CA ASN A 29 3.52 13.98 -8.94
C ASN A 29 2.34 13.03 -8.74
N ILE A 30 2.63 11.73 -8.73
CA ILE A 30 1.68 10.66 -8.47
C ILE A 30 1.86 10.23 -7.01
N ASN A 31 0.75 10.22 -6.26
CA ASN A 31 0.73 9.69 -4.90
C ASN A 31 0.56 8.17 -4.92
N ALA A 32 1.08 7.49 -3.90
CA ALA A 32 0.90 6.06 -3.73
C ALA A 32 1.01 5.66 -2.26
N TYR A 33 0.43 4.52 -1.92
CA TYR A 33 0.61 3.87 -0.64
C TYR A 33 1.61 2.71 -0.78
N LEU A 34 2.75 2.83 -0.12
CA LEU A 34 3.79 1.81 -0.09
C LEU A 34 3.65 1.00 1.21
N SER A 35 3.60 -0.33 1.10
CA SER A 35 3.66 -1.22 2.24
C SER A 35 4.72 -2.31 2.02
N ARG A 36 5.54 -2.57 3.04
CA ARG A 36 6.60 -3.59 3.00
C ARG A 36 6.87 -4.20 4.38
N PRO A 37 7.38 -5.44 4.47
CA PRO A 37 7.90 -5.99 5.72
C PRO A 37 8.94 -5.06 6.37
N LYS A 38 8.92 -4.94 7.71
CA LYS A 38 9.97 -4.25 8.47
C LYS A 38 11.31 -4.97 8.38
N SER A 39 11.28 -6.29 8.46
CA SER A 39 12.43 -7.16 8.27
C SER A 39 12.58 -7.47 6.78
N GLY A 40 13.64 -6.99 6.11
CA GLY A 40 13.82 -7.29 4.69
C GLY A 40 15.11 -6.79 4.05
N GLY A 41 15.50 -7.47 2.97
CA GLY A 41 16.58 -7.11 2.04
C GLY A 41 16.02 -6.68 0.69
N LYS A 42 16.60 -7.16 -0.42
CA LYS A 42 16.00 -6.98 -1.76
C LYS A 42 14.69 -7.77 -1.83
N LEU A 43 13.56 -7.07 -1.95
CA LEU A 43 12.23 -7.65 -2.03
C LEU A 43 11.76 -7.73 -3.49
N GLY A 44 10.94 -8.73 -3.81
CA GLY A 44 10.09 -8.68 -5.00
C GLY A 44 9.06 -7.56 -4.86
N THR A 45 8.68 -6.94 -5.98
CA THR A 45 7.76 -5.79 -5.99
C THR A 45 6.45 -6.14 -6.66
N VAL A 46 5.35 -5.68 -6.05
CA VAL A 46 3.99 -5.75 -6.60
C VAL A 46 3.46 -4.34 -6.75
N ILE A 47 2.89 -4.02 -7.92
CA ILE A 47 2.10 -2.81 -8.12
C ILE A 47 0.62 -3.18 -8.01
N VAL A 48 -0.09 -2.49 -7.12
CA VAL A 48 -1.53 -2.66 -6.92
C VAL A 48 -2.24 -1.50 -7.62
N ILE A 49 -3.16 -1.81 -8.52
CA ILE A 49 -3.98 -0.83 -9.22
C ILE A 49 -5.40 -0.91 -8.67
N HIS A 50 -5.94 0.23 -8.25
CA HIS A 50 -7.29 0.33 -7.70
C HIS A 50 -8.39 0.21 -8.77
N GLU A 51 -9.63 0.08 -8.32
CA GLU A 51 -10.83 0.10 -9.16
C GLU A 51 -11.27 1.55 -9.48
N ASN A 52 -12.56 1.80 -9.78
CA ASN A 52 -13.05 3.10 -10.23
C ASN A 52 -13.20 4.19 -9.14
N ARG A 53 -12.62 3.97 -7.95
CA ARG A 53 -12.75 4.89 -6.79
C ARG A 53 -11.42 5.39 -6.22
N GLY A 54 -10.31 5.16 -6.90
CA GLY A 54 -9.02 5.66 -6.42
C GLY A 54 -8.44 4.83 -5.27
N LEU A 55 -7.45 5.40 -4.61
CA LEU A 55 -6.76 4.78 -3.48
C LEU A 55 -7.57 4.86 -2.18
N VAL A 56 -8.49 3.91 -2.00
CA VAL A 56 -9.31 3.77 -0.77
C VAL A 56 -8.69 2.78 0.23
N ASP A 57 -9.17 2.77 1.48
CA ASP A 57 -8.68 1.93 2.57
C ASP A 57 -8.60 0.43 2.19
N HIS A 58 -9.57 -0.05 1.40
CA HIS A 58 -9.56 -1.42 0.89
C HIS A 58 -8.33 -1.71 0.01
N ILE A 59 -7.93 -0.78 -0.85
CA ILE A 59 -6.77 -0.96 -1.73
C ILE A 59 -5.46 -0.89 -0.95
N GLN A 60 -5.39 0.00 0.04
CA GLN A 60 -4.25 0.04 0.96
C GLN A 60 -4.13 -1.27 1.75
N ASP A 61 -5.25 -1.86 2.15
CA ASP A 61 -5.28 -3.18 2.76
C ASP A 61 -4.78 -4.29 1.83
N VAL A 62 -5.18 -4.29 0.56
CA VAL A 62 -4.63 -5.24 -0.44
C VAL A 62 -3.10 -5.11 -0.55
N ALA A 63 -2.55 -3.89 -0.56
CA ALA A 63 -1.10 -3.69 -0.52
C ALA A 63 -0.47 -4.26 0.78
N ARG A 64 -1.12 -4.07 1.93
CA ARG A 64 -0.65 -4.67 3.19
C ARG A 64 -0.69 -6.20 3.17
N ARG A 65 -1.68 -6.83 2.54
CA ARG A 65 -1.75 -8.30 2.38
C ARG A 65 -0.54 -8.83 1.59
N PHE A 66 -0.21 -8.24 0.45
CA PHE A 66 1.01 -8.59 -0.29
C PHE A 66 2.29 -8.34 0.52
N ALA A 67 2.31 -7.28 1.34
CA ALA A 67 3.43 -7.04 2.24
C ALA A 67 3.55 -8.11 3.33
N LYS A 68 2.44 -8.65 3.85
CA LYS A 68 2.47 -9.82 4.77
C LYS A 68 3.03 -11.07 4.10
N ASP A 69 2.84 -11.21 2.80
CA ASP A 69 3.38 -12.30 1.99
C ASP A 69 4.86 -12.08 1.58
N GLY A 70 5.49 -10.99 2.01
CA GLY A 70 6.93 -10.75 1.83
C GLY A 70 7.32 -9.85 0.66
N PHE A 71 6.36 -9.19 0.01
CA PHE A 71 6.63 -8.26 -1.09
C PHE A 71 6.75 -6.80 -0.64
N ALA A 72 7.41 -5.97 -1.44
CA ALA A 72 7.18 -4.53 -1.42
C ALA A 72 5.97 -4.24 -2.32
N ALA A 73 4.88 -3.76 -1.75
CA ALA A 73 3.64 -3.50 -2.48
C ALA A 73 3.37 -1.99 -2.58
N LEU A 74 3.23 -1.49 -3.80
CA LEU A 74 2.93 -0.09 -4.08
C LEU A 74 1.52 0.02 -4.69
N ALA A 75 0.57 0.56 -3.92
CA ALA A 75 -0.75 0.90 -4.42
C ALA A 75 -0.76 2.34 -4.96
N VAL A 76 -0.87 2.49 -6.27
CA VAL A 76 -0.79 3.80 -6.94
C VAL A 76 -2.15 4.49 -6.89
N ASP A 77 -2.17 5.79 -6.61
CA ASP A 77 -3.36 6.62 -6.75
C ASP A 77 -3.40 7.25 -8.15
N LEU A 78 -4.37 6.84 -8.96
CA LEU A 78 -4.56 7.29 -10.33
C LEU A 78 -5.80 8.20 -10.48
N LEU A 79 -6.39 8.65 -9.38
CA LEU A 79 -7.63 9.45 -9.41
C LEU A 79 -7.56 10.80 -8.69
N SER A 80 -6.53 11.06 -7.86
CA SER A 80 -6.40 12.30 -7.08
C SER A 80 -5.45 13.34 -7.66
#